data_AF-A0A969WMP3-F1
#
_entry.id   AF-A0A969WMP3-F1
#
_cell.length_a   1.000
_cell.length_b   1.000
_cell.length_c   1.000
_cell.angle_alpha   90.00
_cell.angle_beta   90.00
_cell.angle_gamma   90.00
#
_symmetry.space_group_name_H-M   'P 1'
#
loop_
_entity.id
_entity.type
_entity.pdbx_description
1 polymer ?
#
loop_
_entity_poly.entity_id
_entity_poly.type
_entity_poly.pdbx_seq_one_letter_code
_entity_poly.pdbx_strand_id
1 'polypeptide(L)'
;YSTSYNTAGSGFVNVNSINDEAKTISGTFGFKAYREHDGTYKSISEGRFSNVPFKYISTVDTSSFDNYMHAIINDQAWSALTVNAVKNDTAIIITGNNSENWEKLKIIIPNNIGAGVQTITASGPVFTIFEQGFHTYHGSAGSVTIAEHNQETQIIKASFFFNFVNEGGVTISITSGQFEALYIDETEN
;
A
#
# COMPACT_ATOMS: atom_id res chain seq x y z
N TYR A 1 -18.24 15.02 3.63
CA TYR A 1 -18.60 14.27 2.41
C TYR A 1 -17.30 13.83 1.73
N SER A 2 -16.85 12.62 2.07
CA SER A 2 -15.70 11.93 1.48
C SER A 2 -16.22 10.56 1.01
N THR A 3 -15.79 10.13 -0.17
CA THR A 3 -16.37 9.03 -0.96
C THR A 3 -15.83 7.67 -0.57
N SER A 4 -16.07 7.22 0.68
CA SER A 4 -15.71 5.86 1.08
C SER A 4 -16.65 4.78 0.51
N TYR A 5 -17.68 5.16 -0.26
CA TYR A 5 -18.75 4.24 -0.68
C TYR A 5 -19.16 4.30 -2.16
N ASN A 6 -18.53 5.14 -3.00
CA ASN A 6 -18.93 5.26 -4.41
C ASN A 6 -17.80 5.68 -5.35
N THR A 7 -17.56 4.88 -6.39
CA THR A 7 -16.54 5.11 -7.44
C THR A 7 -16.97 6.10 -8.53
N ALA A 8 -18.21 6.61 -8.50
CA ALA A 8 -18.72 7.56 -9.50
C ALA A 8 -18.21 9.01 -9.30
N GLY A 9 -17.60 9.32 -8.15
CA GLY A 9 -16.92 10.59 -7.92
C GLY A 9 -15.45 10.55 -8.35
N SER A 10 -14.91 11.69 -8.78
CA SER A 10 -13.49 11.81 -9.14
C SER A 10 -12.93 13.15 -8.70
N GLY A 11 -11.62 13.27 -8.51
CA GLY A 11 -11.00 14.56 -8.19
C GLY A 11 -9.49 14.53 -8.21
N PHE A 12 -8.89 15.71 -8.16
CA PHE A 12 -7.47 15.93 -8.09
C PHE A 12 -7.16 17.07 -7.10
N VAL A 13 -5.97 17.00 -6.52
CA VAL A 13 -5.34 18.08 -5.77
C VAL A 13 -3.96 18.26 -6.35
N ASN A 14 -3.61 19.48 -6.73
CA ASN A 14 -2.27 19.84 -7.16
C ASN A 14 -1.65 20.77 -6.11
N VAL A 15 -0.49 20.38 -5.58
CA VAL A 15 0.26 21.19 -4.62
C VAL A 15 1.22 22.06 -5.40
N ASN A 16 1.01 23.39 -5.34
CA ASN A 16 1.86 24.34 -6.05
C ASN A 16 3.08 24.76 -5.22
N SER A 17 2.93 24.81 -3.89
CA SER A 17 4.01 25.23 -2.99
C SER A 17 3.78 24.71 -1.57
N ILE A 18 4.90 24.43 -0.90
CA ILE A 18 4.98 24.10 0.52
C ILE A 18 5.93 25.11 1.16
N ASN A 19 5.50 25.76 2.24
CA ASN A 19 6.33 26.63 3.06
C ASN A 19 6.54 25.96 4.41
N ASP A 20 7.72 25.38 4.61
CA ASP A 20 8.06 24.62 5.81
C ASP A 20 8.30 25.48 7.05
N GLU A 21 8.67 26.75 6.87
CA GLU A 21 8.86 27.70 7.97
C GLU A 21 7.51 28.14 8.54
N ALA A 22 6.59 28.54 7.65
CA ALA A 22 5.24 28.97 8.03
C ALA A 22 4.28 27.79 8.26
N LYS A 23 4.70 26.56 7.94
CA LYS A 23 3.85 25.36 7.93
C LYS A 23 2.57 25.57 7.12
N THR A 24 2.70 26.08 5.91
CA THR A 24 1.57 26.31 5.00
C THR A 24 1.72 25.63 3.65
N ILE A 25 0.60 25.22 3.07
CA ILE A 25 0.52 24.60 1.74
C ILE A 25 -0.45 25.38 0.87
N SER A 26 -0.10 25.53 -0.41
CA SER A 26 -0.94 26.21 -1.40
C SER A 26 -1.00 25.40 -2.68
N GLY A 27 -2.11 25.48 -3.38
CA GLY A 27 -2.34 24.69 -4.58
C GLY A 27 -3.73 24.86 -5.16
N THR A 28 -4.08 23.95 -6.05
CA THR A 28 -5.39 23.90 -6.71
C THR A 28 -6.04 22.54 -6.50
N PHE A 29 -7.36 22.49 -6.62
CA PHE A 29 -8.10 21.25 -6.57
C PHE A 29 -9.27 21.31 -7.54
N GLY A 30 -9.69 20.13 -7.98
CA GLY A 30 -10.92 19.98 -8.72
C GLY A 30 -11.55 18.65 -8.37
N PHE A 31 -12.87 18.60 -8.27
CA PHE A 31 -13.57 17.34 -8.07
C PHE A 31 -14.94 17.35 -8.72
N LYS A 32 -15.41 16.17 -9.08
CA LYS A 32 -16.76 15.86 -9.52
C LYS A 32 -17.42 15.05 -8.42
N ALA A 33 -18.25 15.71 -7.62
CA ALA A 33 -19.05 15.07 -6.60
C ALA A 33 -20.27 14.40 -7.24
N TYR A 34 -20.51 13.16 -6.87
CA TYR A 34 -21.72 12.41 -7.20
C TYR A 34 -22.67 12.42 -6.01
N ARG A 35 -23.95 12.69 -6.24
CA ARG A 35 -25.00 12.61 -5.22
C ARG A 35 -25.83 11.35 -5.47
N GLU A 36 -25.71 10.38 -4.58
CA GLU A 36 -26.36 9.08 -4.73
C GLU A 36 -27.89 9.15 -4.70
N HIS A 37 -28.45 10.06 -3.90
CA HIS A 37 -29.90 10.19 -3.70
C HIS A 37 -30.68 10.56 -4.96
N ASP A 38 -30.07 11.31 -5.89
CA ASP A 38 -30.72 11.76 -7.13
C ASP A 38 -29.90 11.49 -8.40
N GLY A 39 -28.77 10.77 -8.28
CA GLY A 39 -27.90 10.42 -9.40
C GLY A 39 -27.18 11.60 -10.06
N THR A 40 -27.20 12.79 -9.45
CA THR A 40 -26.66 14.00 -10.08
C THR A 40 -25.18 14.22 -9.78
N TYR A 41 -24.53 15.03 -10.63
CA TYR A 41 -23.14 15.43 -10.46
C TYR A 41 -23.01 16.93 -10.21
N LYS A 42 -22.06 17.31 -9.36
CA LYS A 42 -21.57 18.69 -9.23
C LYS A 42 -20.07 18.73 -9.37
N SER A 43 -19.58 19.61 -10.23
CA SER A 43 -18.15 19.77 -10.48
C SER A 43 -17.63 21.08 -9.89
N ILE A 44 -16.46 21.01 -9.27
CA ILE A 44 -15.58 22.15 -8.98
C ILE A 44 -14.32 21.93 -9.82
N SER A 45 -14.02 22.82 -10.76
CA SER A 45 -12.86 22.69 -11.66
C SER A 45 -11.70 23.62 -11.32
N GLU A 46 -11.95 24.68 -10.54
CA GLU A 46 -10.98 25.76 -10.27
C GLU A 46 -10.83 26.05 -8.77
N GLY A 47 -10.92 25.01 -7.94
CA GLY A 47 -10.66 25.13 -6.52
C GLY A 47 -9.23 25.63 -6.29
N ARG A 48 -9.06 26.61 -5.40
CA ARG A 48 -7.75 27.11 -4.98
C ARG A 48 -7.68 27.12 -3.47
N PHE A 49 -6.54 26.69 -2.95
CA PHE A 49 -6.21 26.82 -1.54
C PHE A 49 -4.88 27.56 -1.43
N SER A 50 -4.80 28.52 -0.51
CA SER A 50 -3.64 29.38 -0.36
C SER A 50 -3.32 29.53 1.12
N ASN A 51 -2.04 29.38 1.45
CA ASN A 51 -1.52 29.45 2.81
C ASN A 51 -2.33 28.65 3.82
N VAL A 52 -2.82 27.47 3.41
CA VAL A 52 -3.57 26.60 4.31
C VAL A 52 -2.57 26.08 5.34
N PRO A 53 -2.78 26.34 6.64
CA PRO A 53 -1.94 25.77 7.67
C PRO A 53 -1.99 24.26 7.54
N PHE A 54 -0.84 23.64 7.30
CA PHE A 54 -0.71 22.21 7.48
C PHE A 54 -0.07 21.99 8.84
N LYS A 55 -0.64 21.07 9.59
CA LYS A 55 0.15 20.37 10.60
C LYS A 55 0.63 19.11 9.90
N TYR A 56 1.85 18.66 10.19
CA TYR A 56 2.08 17.23 10.07
C TYR A 56 1.08 16.58 11.03
N ILE A 57 -0.03 16.08 10.49
CA ILE A 57 -0.81 15.10 11.21
C ILE A 57 0.03 13.84 11.12
N SER A 58 1.01 13.77 12.03
CA SER A 58 1.41 12.49 12.56
C SER A 58 0.13 11.95 13.21
N THR A 59 -0.63 11.12 12.50
CA THR A 59 -1.57 10.21 13.16
C THR A 59 -0.84 9.13 13.95
N VAL A 60 0.48 9.25 14.12
CA VAL A 60 1.23 8.50 15.11
C VAL A 60 0.84 9.06 16.48
N ASP A 61 -0.20 8.47 17.06
CA ASP A 61 -0.12 8.16 18.49
C ASP A 61 1.24 7.48 18.70
N THR A 62 2.20 8.15 19.32
CA THR A 62 3.58 7.66 19.51
C THR A 62 3.68 6.45 20.44
N SER A 63 2.57 5.74 20.68
CA SER A 63 2.51 4.46 21.37
C SER A 63 2.32 3.26 20.44
N SER A 64 1.96 3.44 19.15
CA SER A 64 1.84 2.32 18.21
C SER A 64 2.24 2.71 16.77
N PHE A 65 3.10 1.90 16.16
CA PHE A 65 3.41 1.97 14.73
C PHE A 65 2.25 1.34 13.94
N ASP A 66 1.74 2.05 12.93
CA ASP A 66 0.66 1.56 12.07
C ASP A 66 1.23 0.96 10.78
N ASN A 67 1.13 -0.37 10.66
CA ASN A 67 1.49 -1.08 9.45
C ASN A 67 0.47 -0.81 8.33
N TYR A 68 0.94 -0.58 7.10
CA TYR A 68 0.06 -0.46 5.92
C TYR A 68 0.56 -1.23 4.71
N MET A 69 -0.38 -1.60 3.85
CA MET A 69 -0.11 -2.25 2.57
C MET A 69 -1.24 -1.91 1.58
N HIS A 70 -0.86 -1.32 0.46
CA HIS A 70 -1.77 -0.93 -0.62
C HIS A 70 -1.26 -1.45 -1.95
N ALA A 71 -2.18 -1.76 -2.86
CA ALA A 71 -1.85 -2.23 -4.19
C ALA A 71 -2.93 -1.84 -5.21
N ILE A 72 -2.60 -1.99 -6.49
CA ILE A 72 -3.55 -2.00 -7.60
C ILE A 72 -3.56 -3.43 -8.14
N ILE A 73 -4.65 -4.18 -7.89
CA ILE A 73 -4.82 -5.56 -8.32
C ILE A 73 -5.84 -5.59 -9.45
N ASN A 74 -5.45 -6.05 -10.64
CA ASN A 74 -6.30 -6.04 -11.85
C ASN A 74 -6.99 -4.68 -12.08
N ASP A 75 -6.19 -3.61 -12.00
CA ASP A 75 -6.62 -2.20 -12.14
C ASP A 75 -7.63 -1.70 -11.09
N GLN A 76 -7.85 -2.45 -10.02
CA GLN A 76 -8.67 -2.04 -8.87
C GLN A 76 -7.79 -1.72 -7.66
N ALA A 77 -8.13 -0.65 -6.95
CA ALA A 77 -7.46 -0.30 -5.71
C ALA A 77 -7.73 -1.37 -4.66
N TRP A 78 -6.66 -1.82 -4.02
CA TRP A 78 -6.68 -2.81 -2.94
C TRP A 78 -5.95 -2.25 -1.73
N SER A 79 -6.53 -2.46 -0.56
CA SER A 79 -5.91 -2.13 0.72
C SER A 79 -6.06 -3.31 1.66
N ALA A 80 -4.99 -3.64 2.37
CA ALA A 80 -5.10 -4.48 3.54
C ALA A 80 -5.90 -3.74 4.63
N LEU A 81 -6.74 -4.47 5.35
CA LEU A 81 -7.39 -4.01 6.58
C LEU A 81 -6.46 -4.19 7.79
N THR A 82 -5.65 -5.24 7.78
CA THR A 82 -4.60 -5.48 8.77
C THR A 82 -3.31 -5.91 8.07
N VAL A 83 -2.17 -5.45 8.61
CA VAL A 83 -0.85 -5.83 8.14
C VAL A 83 -0.03 -6.33 9.31
N ASN A 84 0.44 -7.57 9.20
CA ASN A 84 1.31 -8.20 10.19
C ASN A 84 2.66 -8.52 9.54
N ALA A 85 3.75 -8.30 10.26
CA ALA A 85 5.07 -8.70 9.81
C ALA A 85 5.82 -9.43 10.93
N VAL A 86 6.46 -10.54 10.57
CA VAL A 86 7.21 -11.38 11.51
C VAL A 86 8.55 -11.73 10.88
N LYS A 87 9.63 -11.62 11.66
CA LYS A 87 10.98 -12.06 11.29
C LYS A 87 11.30 -13.36 12.01
N ASN A 88 11.79 -14.34 11.26
CA ASN A 88 12.40 -15.56 11.79
C ASN A 88 13.87 -15.67 11.34
N ASP A 89 14.51 -16.81 11.61
CA ASP A 89 15.93 -17.07 11.34
C ASP A 89 16.32 -16.92 9.87
N THR A 90 15.34 -16.97 8.96
CA THR A 90 15.59 -16.98 7.50
C THR A 90 14.94 -15.83 6.75
N ALA A 91 13.79 -15.34 7.21
CA ALA A 91 12.95 -14.44 6.43
C ALA A 91 12.16 -13.46 7.28
N ILE A 92 11.76 -12.36 6.64
CA ILE A 92 10.68 -11.49 7.11
C ILE A 92 9.45 -11.82 6.28
N ILE A 93 8.35 -12.13 6.96
CA ILE A 93 7.07 -12.51 6.37
C ILE A 93 6.09 -11.37 6.63
N ILE A 94 5.75 -10.62 5.58
CA ILE A 94 4.78 -9.53 5.62
C ILE A 94 3.46 -10.05 5.05
N THR A 95 2.38 -9.92 5.81
CA THR A 95 1.04 -10.38 5.42
C THR A 95 0.04 -9.24 5.54
N GLY A 96 -0.48 -8.78 4.41
CA GLY A 96 -1.64 -7.89 4.34
C GLY A 96 -2.92 -8.71 4.17
N ASN A 97 -3.91 -8.50 5.04
CA ASN A 97 -5.17 -9.21 5.04
C ASN A 97 -6.33 -8.25 4.78
N ASN A 98 -7.22 -8.60 3.85
CA ASN A 98 -8.48 -7.95 3.60
C ASN A 98 -9.61 -8.98 3.79
N SER A 99 -10.14 -9.04 5.01
CA SER A 99 -11.18 -9.99 5.40
C SER A 99 -12.54 -9.72 4.78
N GLU A 100 -12.80 -8.52 4.27
CA GLU A 100 -14.07 -8.19 3.59
C GLU A 100 -14.17 -8.90 2.24
N ASN A 101 -13.06 -8.95 1.49
CA ASN A 101 -12.99 -9.60 0.17
C ASN A 101 -12.41 -11.02 0.22
N TRP A 102 -12.03 -11.52 1.41
CA TRP A 102 -11.35 -12.80 1.60
C TRP A 102 -10.04 -12.88 0.83
N GLU A 103 -9.28 -11.78 0.89
CA GLU A 103 -8.04 -11.58 0.17
C GLU A 103 -6.87 -11.46 1.12
N LYS A 104 -5.74 -12.07 0.76
CA LYS A 104 -4.52 -12.00 1.57
C LYS A 104 -3.30 -11.95 0.65
N LEU A 105 -2.47 -10.94 0.84
CA LEU A 105 -1.19 -10.78 0.15
C LEU A 105 -0.05 -11.06 1.13
N LYS A 106 0.78 -12.05 0.81
CA LYS A 106 1.97 -12.40 1.57
C LYS A 106 3.22 -12.11 0.74
N ILE A 107 4.16 -11.40 1.34
CA ILE A 107 5.48 -11.11 0.79
C ILE A 107 6.52 -11.67 1.76
N ILE A 108 7.35 -12.58 1.29
CA ILE A 108 8.40 -13.26 2.05
C ILE A 108 9.73 -12.84 1.44
N ILE A 109 10.59 -12.26 2.27
CA ILE A 109 11.90 -11.74 1.85
C ILE A 109 12.97 -12.26 2.82
N PRO A 110 14.24 -12.36 2.40
CA PRO A 110 15.32 -12.74 3.30
C PRO A 110 15.47 -11.75 4.45
N ASN A 111 15.81 -12.24 5.64
CA ASN A 111 15.93 -11.39 6.83
C ASN A 111 17.18 -10.47 6.83
N ASN A 112 18.09 -10.66 5.89
CA ASN A 112 19.28 -9.85 5.68
C ASN A 112 19.19 -9.01 4.39
N ILE A 113 17.98 -8.81 3.86
CA ILE A 113 17.79 -8.08 2.60
C ILE A 113 18.30 -6.65 2.72
N GLY A 114 19.09 -6.22 1.73
CA GLY A 114 19.52 -4.83 1.60
C GLY A 114 18.54 -3.99 0.79
N ALA A 115 18.70 -2.67 0.86
CA ALA A 115 17.98 -1.75 -0.02
C ALA A 115 18.29 -2.06 -1.50
N GLY A 116 17.30 -1.88 -2.37
CA GLY A 116 17.43 -2.11 -3.81
C GLY A 116 16.35 -3.02 -4.39
N VAL A 117 16.50 -3.31 -5.68
CA VAL A 117 15.52 -4.08 -6.46
C VAL A 117 15.80 -5.58 -6.32
N GLN A 118 14.80 -6.32 -5.88
CA GLN A 118 14.79 -7.77 -5.76
C GLN A 118 13.79 -8.35 -6.75
N THR A 119 14.24 -9.25 -7.62
CA THR A 119 13.36 -9.88 -8.61
C THR A 119 12.56 -11.02 -7.97
N ILE A 120 11.30 -11.13 -8.35
CA ILE A 120 10.45 -12.27 -7.98
C ILE A 120 10.56 -13.32 -9.06
N THR A 121 10.93 -14.51 -8.64
CA THR A 121 10.89 -15.72 -9.46
C THR A 121 10.39 -16.88 -8.60
N ALA A 122 9.89 -17.95 -9.22
CA ALA A 122 9.39 -19.12 -8.50
C ALA A 122 10.44 -19.81 -7.59
N SER A 123 11.73 -19.50 -7.78
CA SER A 123 12.86 -20.00 -6.99
C SER A 123 13.74 -18.89 -6.42
N GLY A 124 13.24 -17.64 -6.45
CA GLY A 124 14.00 -16.45 -6.08
C GLY A 124 14.08 -16.27 -4.57
N PRO A 125 14.91 -15.32 -4.09
CA PRO A 125 14.99 -15.02 -2.66
C PRO A 125 13.69 -14.41 -2.10
N VAL A 126 12.87 -13.81 -2.97
CA VAL A 126 11.60 -13.21 -2.62
C VAL A 126 10.46 -14.06 -3.16
N PHE A 127 9.58 -14.49 -2.26
CA PHE A 127 8.38 -15.25 -2.58
C PHE A 127 7.14 -14.43 -2.28
N THR A 128 6.16 -14.48 -3.18
CA THR A 128 4.87 -13.83 -2.95
C THR A 128 3.74 -14.81 -3.18
N ILE A 129 2.70 -14.67 -2.35
CA ILE A 129 1.48 -15.46 -2.42
C ILE A 129 0.31 -14.49 -2.32
N PHE A 130 -0.63 -14.61 -3.24
CA PHE A 130 -1.92 -13.95 -3.14
C PHE A 130 -3.00 -15.02 -3.00
N GLU A 131 -3.85 -14.89 -1.98
CA GLU A 131 -5.02 -15.73 -1.79
C GLU A 131 -6.27 -14.88 -2.01
N GLN A 132 -7.25 -15.44 -2.73
CA GLN A 132 -8.56 -14.82 -2.96
C GLN A 132 -9.62 -15.91 -2.88
N GLY A 133 -10.43 -15.89 -1.81
CA GLY A 133 -11.37 -16.96 -1.50
C GLY A 133 -10.65 -18.30 -1.29
N PHE A 134 -10.94 -19.30 -2.14
CA PHE A 134 -10.31 -20.63 -2.11
C PHE A 134 -9.16 -20.79 -3.10
N HIS A 135 -8.78 -19.71 -3.79
CA HIS A 135 -7.71 -19.75 -4.79
C HIS A 135 -6.41 -19.20 -4.21
N THR A 136 -5.31 -19.90 -4.49
CA THR A 136 -3.95 -19.47 -4.17
C THR A 136 -3.21 -19.21 -5.47
N TYR A 137 -2.55 -18.06 -5.54
CA TYR A 137 -1.74 -17.63 -6.66
C TYR A 137 -0.31 -17.37 -6.19
N HIS A 138 0.67 -17.87 -6.92
CA HIS A 138 2.09 -17.70 -6.62
C HIS A 138 2.71 -16.65 -7.53
N GLY A 139 3.60 -15.83 -6.96
CA GLY A 139 4.36 -14.85 -7.73
C GLY A 139 5.18 -15.53 -8.83
N SER A 140 4.93 -15.17 -10.08
CA SER A 140 5.58 -15.76 -11.26
C SER A 140 6.62 -14.83 -11.87
N ALA A 141 6.42 -13.52 -11.79
CA ALA A 141 7.33 -12.51 -12.28
C ALA A 141 7.08 -11.16 -11.59
N GLY A 142 8.10 -10.28 -11.58
CA GLY A 142 7.98 -8.92 -11.06
C GLY A 142 9.17 -8.53 -10.19
N SER A 143 9.00 -7.49 -9.39
CA SER A 143 10.04 -7.09 -8.44
C SER A 143 9.49 -6.39 -7.20
N VAL A 144 10.29 -6.46 -6.13
CA VAL A 144 10.15 -5.66 -4.91
C VAL A 144 11.34 -4.71 -4.85
N THR A 145 11.10 -3.43 -4.67
CA THR A 145 12.13 -2.45 -4.39
C THR A 145 12.12 -2.14 -2.90
N ILE A 146 13.12 -2.63 -2.17
CA ILE A 146 13.31 -2.31 -0.76
C ILE A 146 13.85 -0.88 -0.67
N ALA A 147 13.02 0.03 -0.17
CA ALA A 147 13.40 1.42 0.04
C ALA A 147 14.21 1.57 1.34
N GLU A 148 13.78 0.86 2.39
CA GLU A 148 14.41 0.89 3.70
C GLU A 148 14.20 -0.45 4.40
N HIS A 149 15.24 -0.95 5.07
CA HIS A 149 15.16 -2.05 6.02
C HIS A 149 16.03 -1.66 7.23
N ASN A 150 15.39 -1.12 8.27
CA ASN A 150 16.04 -0.66 9.48
C ASN A 150 15.90 -1.74 10.57
N GLN A 151 17.01 -2.41 10.88
CA GLN A 151 17.02 -3.50 11.85
C GLN A 151 16.94 -3.02 13.31
N GLU A 152 17.31 -1.77 13.58
CA GLU A 152 17.23 -1.18 14.93
C GLU A 152 15.79 -0.85 15.30
N THR A 153 15.03 -0.28 14.35
CA THR A 153 13.62 0.07 14.56
C THR A 153 12.67 -1.05 14.11
N GLN A 154 13.21 -2.11 13.51
CA GLN A 154 12.47 -3.25 12.96
C GLN A 154 11.45 -2.86 11.88
N ILE A 155 11.72 -1.78 11.15
CA ILE A 155 10.82 -1.26 10.11
C ILE A 155 11.37 -1.62 8.74
N ILE A 156 10.49 -2.07 7.86
CA ILE A 156 10.78 -2.28 6.44
C ILE A 156 9.77 -1.57 5.56
N LYS A 157 10.28 -0.90 4.52
CA LYS A 157 9.50 -0.17 3.50
C LYS A 157 9.86 -0.69 2.13
N ALA A 158 8.85 -0.97 1.31
CA ALA A 158 9.08 -1.37 -0.06
C ALA A 158 7.94 -0.97 -0.99
N SER A 159 8.28 -0.81 -2.26
CA SER A 159 7.33 -0.80 -3.37
C SER A 159 7.44 -2.08 -4.18
N PHE A 160 6.39 -2.45 -4.89
CA PHE A 160 6.36 -3.71 -5.60
C PHE A 160 5.39 -3.74 -6.78
N PHE A 161 5.66 -4.63 -7.74
CA PHE A 161 4.75 -4.98 -8.82
C PHE A 161 4.98 -6.45 -9.20
N PHE A 162 3.91 -7.21 -9.37
CA PHE A 162 3.97 -8.66 -9.56
C PHE A 162 2.95 -9.16 -10.57
N ASN A 163 3.27 -10.29 -11.17
CA ASN A 163 2.28 -11.19 -11.75
C ASN A 163 2.20 -12.43 -10.87
N PHE A 164 0.98 -12.90 -10.64
CA PHE A 164 0.68 -14.14 -9.97
C PHE A 164 0.05 -15.13 -10.94
N VAL A 165 0.21 -16.41 -10.66
CA VAL A 165 -0.45 -17.50 -11.41
C VAL A 165 -0.91 -18.59 -10.44
N ASN A 166 -2.08 -19.17 -10.68
CA ASN A 166 -2.54 -20.36 -9.94
C ASN A 166 -2.28 -21.66 -10.72
N GLU A 167 -2.60 -22.81 -10.11
CA GLU A 167 -2.43 -24.13 -10.75
C GLU A 167 -3.26 -24.30 -12.04
N GLY A 168 -4.38 -23.55 -12.16
CA GLY A 168 -5.21 -23.52 -13.35
C GLY A 168 -4.71 -22.60 -14.47
N GLY A 169 -3.56 -21.93 -14.29
CA GLY A 169 -2.99 -20.99 -15.26
C GLY A 169 -3.66 -19.61 -15.30
N VAL A 170 -4.58 -19.31 -14.36
CA VAL A 170 -5.20 -18.00 -14.24
C VAL A 170 -4.20 -17.02 -13.64
N THR A 171 -4.07 -15.85 -14.27
CA THR A 171 -3.11 -14.82 -13.86
C THR A 171 -3.80 -13.64 -13.18
N ILE A 172 -3.13 -13.07 -12.18
CA ILE A 172 -3.50 -11.81 -11.53
C ILE A 172 -2.29 -10.88 -11.56
N SER A 173 -2.52 -9.60 -11.84
CA SER A 173 -1.45 -8.62 -11.89
C SER A 173 -1.60 -7.56 -10.80
N ILE A 174 -0.50 -7.30 -10.11
CA ILE A 174 -0.29 -6.12 -9.28
C ILE A 174 0.59 -5.16 -10.04
N THR A 175 0.02 -4.04 -10.48
CA THR A 175 0.73 -3.06 -11.33
C THR A 175 1.47 -2.01 -10.51
N SER A 176 1.04 -1.79 -9.26
CA SER A 176 1.69 -0.92 -8.29
C SER A 176 1.30 -1.36 -6.89
N GLY A 177 2.25 -1.42 -5.97
CA GLY A 177 1.99 -1.68 -4.58
C GLY A 177 3.09 -1.14 -3.69
N GLN A 178 2.75 -0.92 -2.43
CA GLN A 178 3.68 -0.45 -1.41
C GLN A 178 3.26 -0.94 -0.04
N PHE A 179 4.25 -1.15 0.82
CA PHE A 179 4.03 -1.42 2.23
C PHE A 179 5.07 -0.74 3.09
N GLU A 180 4.68 -0.53 4.34
CA GLU A 180 5.56 -0.20 5.45
C GLU A 180 5.09 -1.00 6.65
N ALA A 181 6.01 -1.75 7.23
CA ALA A 181 5.70 -2.69 8.29
C ALA A 181 6.80 -2.72 9.37
N LEU A 182 6.38 -2.59 10.62
CA LEU A 182 7.11 -2.98 11.81
C LEU A 182 6.95 -4.50 11.95
N TYR A 183 8.07 -5.21 11.97
CA TYR A 183 8.08 -6.65 12.18
C TYR A 183 8.45 -7.02 13.60
N ILE A 184 7.86 -8.11 14.11
CA ILE A 184 8.23 -8.71 15.39
C ILE A 184 9.32 -9.75 15.13
N ASP A 185 10.42 -9.70 15.87
CA ASP A 185 11.47 -10.71 15.80
C ASP A 185 11.13 -11.91 16.70
N GLU A 186 10.90 -13.07 16.11
CA GLU A 186 10.60 -14.31 16.81
C GLU A 186 11.83 -15.18 17.04
N THR A 187 13.02 -14.76 16.58
CA THR A 187 14.27 -15.54 16.76
C THR A 187 14.79 -15.53 18.20
N GLU A 188 14.25 -14.66 19.05
CA GLU A 188 14.65 -14.49 20.45
C GLU A 188 13.69 -15.16 21.47
N ASN A 189 12.71 -15.95 21.01
CA ASN A 189 11.78 -16.71 21.86
C ASN A 189 12.20 -18.16 22.12
#